data_AF-A0A9P8EAY5-F1
#
_entry.id   AF-A0A9P8EAY5-F1
#
_cell.length_a   1.000
_cell.length_b   1.000
_cell.length_c   1.000
_cell.angle_alpha   90.00
_cell.angle_beta   90.00
_cell.angle_gamma   90.00
#
_symmetry.space_group_name_H-M   'P 1'
#
loop_
_entity.id
_entity.type
_entity.pdbx_description
1 polymer ?
#
loop_
_entity_poly.entity_id
_entity_poly.type
_entity_poly.pdbx_seq_one_letter_code
_entity_poly.pdbx_strand_id
1 'polypeptide(L)'
;MTTVAGNRSNIAPNAIPWSLLCIMVTETYGGKIDNASDFSVLSQLVSSVLTPAAFEENFALQQGLTVPNGTTKRDFEAWIKGLPEREPPTYLGLEANAEKLLLVAHADEMCEGLRRVMEVLDEGEAIMAEAAELAEVE
;
A
#
# COMPACT_ATOMS: atom_id res chain seq x y z
N MET A 1 -21.15 0.91 -27.44
CA MET A 1 -20.36 1.29 -26.24
C MET A 1 -19.58 2.57 -26.56
N THR A 2 -20.29 3.67 -26.90
CA THR A 2 -19.67 4.87 -27.52
C THR A 2 -20.46 6.18 -27.33
N THR A 3 -21.45 6.23 -26.44
CA THR A 3 -22.42 7.34 -26.44
C THR A 3 -21.98 8.57 -25.64
N VAL A 4 -21.07 8.41 -24.67
CA VAL A 4 -20.84 9.45 -23.65
C VAL A 4 -19.92 10.58 -24.14
N ALA A 5 -18.89 10.28 -24.95
CA ALA A 5 -18.03 11.30 -25.58
C ALA A 5 -18.21 11.44 -27.10
N GLY A 6 -18.70 10.40 -27.80
CA GLY A 6 -18.83 10.41 -29.26
C GLY A 6 -17.50 10.71 -29.95
N ASN A 7 -17.47 11.78 -30.78
CA ASN A 7 -16.28 12.27 -31.50
C ASN A 7 -15.55 13.44 -30.80
N ARG A 8 -15.86 13.72 -29.52
CA ARG A 8 -15.26 14.86 -28.80
C ARG A 8 -13.90 14.47 -28.23
N SER A 9 -12.95 15.41 -28.25
CA SER A 9 -11.65 15.25 -27.59
C SER A 9 -11.73 15.36 -26.06
N ASN A 10 -12.76 16.03 -25.54
CA ASN A 10 -12.97 16.28 -24.12
C ASN A 10 -14.40 15.94 -23.69
N ILE A 11 -14.56 15.64 -22.40
CA ILE A 11 -15.86 15.39 -21.77
C ILE A 11 -15.97 16.15 -20.44
N ALA A 12 -17.17 16.64 -20.13
CA ALA A 12 -17.43 17.26 -18.83
C ALA A 12 -17.43 16.17 -17.72
N PRO A 13 -16.80 16.41 -16.56
CA PRO A 13 -16.76 15.45 -15.45
C PRO A 13 -18.14 14.94 -15.03
N ASN A 14 -19.15 15.82 -15.01
CA ASN A 14 -20.52 15.46 -14.64
C ASN A 14 -21.25 14.54 -15.65
N ALA A 15 -20.72 14.41 -16.88
CA ALA A 15 -21.28 13.51 -17.89
C ALA A 15 -20.72 12.08 -17.79
N ILE A 16 -19.69 11.87 -16.96
CA ILE A 16 -19.10 10.55 -16.72
C ILE A 16 -20.02 9.76 -15.79
N PRO A 17 -20.34 8.49 -16.10
CA PRO A 17 -21.18 7.65 -15.24
C PRO A 17 -20.38 7.12 -14.03
N TRP A 18 -20.09 8.00 -13.07
CA TRP A 18 -19.26 7.71 -11.90
C TRP A 18 -19.77 6.53 -11.07
N SER A 19 -21.09 6.45 -10.84
CA SER A 19 -21.69 5.34 -10.10
C SER A 19 -21.36 3.98 -10.72
N LEU A 20 -21.38 3.88 -12.05
CA LEU A 20 -21.05 2.66 -12.76
C LEU A 20 -19.55 2.34 -12.64
N LEU A 21 -18.68 3.34 -12.74
CA LEU A 21 -17.24 3.16 -12.54
C LEU A 21 -16.95 2.67 -11.12
N CYS A 22 -17.55 3.30 -10.11
CA CYS A 22 -17.38 2.89 -8.71
C CYS A 22 -17.84 1.45 -8.49
N ILE A 23 -19.01 1.05 -9.02
CA ILE A 23 -19.50 -0.33 -8.94
C ILE A 23 -18.51 -1.28 -9.62
N MET A 24 -18.12 -1.02 -10.88
CA MET A 24 -17.21 -1.93 -11.60
C MET A 24 -15.89 -2.11 -10.87
N VAL A 25 -15.29 -1.03 -10.37
CA VAL A 25 -14.02 -1.09 -9.63
C VAL A 25 -14.22 -1.83 -8.31
N THR A 26 -15.25 -1.49 -7.53
CA THR A 26 -15.52 -2.13 -6.24
C THR A 26 -15.76 -3.64 -6.41
N GLU A 27 -16.53 -4.06 -7.41
CA GLU A 27 -16.78 -5.49 -7.65
C GLU A 27 -15.53 -6.22 -8.19
N THR A 28 -14.73 -5.57 -9.04
CA THR A 28 -13.51 -6.17 -9.61
C THR A 28 -12.46 -6.45 -8.53
N TYR A 29 -12.25 -5.50 -7.62
CA TYR A 29 -11.27 -5.63 -6.55
C TYR A 29 -11.85 -6.30 -5.30
N GLY A 30 -13.15 -6.14 -5.05
CA GLY A 30 -13.85 -6.64 -3.87
C GLY A 30 -14.23 -8.12 -3.93
N GLY A 31 -14.18 -8.77 -5.10
CA GLY A 31 -14.58 -10.17 -5.23
C GLY A 31 -13.76 -11.19 -4.43
N LYS A 32 -12.59 -10.79 -3.89
CA LYS A 32 -11.76 -11.61 -2.98
C LYS A 32 -11.96 -11.28 -1.50
N ILE A 33 -12.73 -10.24 -1.19
CA ILE A 33 -12.95 -9.76 0.17
C ILE A 33 -14.14 -10.52 0.75
N ASP A 34 -13.91 -11.25 1.83
CA ASP A 34 -14.94 -11.99 2.58
C ASP A 34 -15.44 -11.22 3.81
N ASN A 35 -14.71 -10.19 4.24
CA ASN A 35 -15.08 -9.33 5.37
C ASN A 35 -15.89 -8.10 4.90
N ALA A 36 -17.09 -7.93 5.47
CA ALA A 36 -17.97 -6.81 5.14
C ALA A 36 -17.39 -5.44 5.52
N SER A 37 -16.60 -5.35 6.58
CA SER A 37 -15.90 -4.13 6.98
C SER A 37 -14.84 -3.75 5.96
N ASP A 38 -14.00 -4.69 5.52
CA ASP A 38 -12.95 -4.45 4.52
C ASP A 38 -13.57 -4.07 3.17
N PHE A 39 -14.68 -4.69 2.81
CA PHE A 39 -15.44 -4.34 1.61
C PHE A 39 -16.00 -2.91 1.70
N SER A 40 -16.44 -2.48 2.89
CA SER A 40 -16.88 -1.10 3.13
C SER A 40 -15.73 -0.11 2.97
N VAL A 41 -14.54 -0.43 3.49
CA VAL A 41 -13.33 0.41 3.33
C VAL A 41 -12.96 0.56 1.85
N LEU A 42 -12.96 -0.55 1.09
CA LEU A 42 -12.74 -0.50 -0.36
C LEU A 42 -13.77 0.40 -1.05
N SER A 43 -15.05 0.22 -0.75
CA SER A 43 -16.14 1.00 -1.36
C SER A 43 -16.00 2.49 -1.06
N GLN A 44 -15.58 2.85 0.15
CA GLN A 44 -15.33 4.24 0.56
C GLN A 44 -14.13 4.82 -0.19
N LEU A 45 -13.02 4.08 -0.30
CA LEU A 45 -11.83 4.50 -1.04
C LEU A 45 -12.14 4.75 -2.53
N VAL A 46 -12.88 3.84 -3.16
CA VAL A 46 -13.27 3.99 -4.56
C VAL A 46 -14.15 5.23 -4.74
N SER A 47 -15.11 5.44 -3.84
CA SER A 47 -16.03 6.58 -3.92
C SER A 47 -15.36 7.92 -3.60
N SER A 48 -14.27 7.92 -2.81
CA SER A 48 -13.52 9.14 -2.51
C SER A 48 -12.64 9.58 -3.67
N VAL A 49 -12.14 8.63 -4.49
CA VAL A 49 -11.24 8.93 -5.62
C VAL A 49 -12.00 9.11 -6.94
N LEU A 50 -13.00 8.27 -7.21
CA LEU A 50 -13.76 8.28 -8.47
C LEU A 50 -15.00 9.18 -8.37
N THR A 51 -14.74 10.48 -8.28
CA THR A 51 -15.76 11.53 -8.13
C THR A 51 -15.53 12.66 -9.13
N PRO A 52 -16.58 13.40 -9.57
CA PRO A 52 -16.40 14.60 -10.39
C PRO A 52 -15.42 15.61 -9.76
N ALA A 53 -15.40 15.69 -8.44
CA ALA A 53 -14.51 16.60 -7.70
C ALA A 53 -13.02 16.31 -7.94
N ALA A 54 -12.66 15.12 -8.41
CA ALA A 54 -11.28 14.76 -8.76
C ALA A 54 -10.72 15.57 -9.93
N PHE A 55 -11.59 16.25 -10.68
CA PHE A 55 -11.23 17.16 -11.78
C PHE A 55 -11.15 18.64 -11.35
N GLU A 56 -11.44 18.95 -10.09
CA GLU A 56 -11.25 20.31 -9.55
C GLU A 56 -9.76 20.57 -9.28
N GLU A 57 -9.37 21.84 -9.31
CA GLU A 57 -7.99 22.22 -9.01
C GLU A 57 -7.59 21.84 -7.58
N ASN A 58 -6.39 21.30 -7.43
CA ASN A 58 -5.83 20.90 -6.13
C ASN A 58 -6.66 19.84 -5.40
N PHE A 59 -7.37 18.97 -6.14
CA PHE A 59 -8.04 17.84 -5.53
C PHE A 59 -7.06 17.00 -4.69
N ALA A 60 -7.38 16.85 -3.40
CA ALA A 60 -6.58 16.08 -2.47
C ALA A 60 -6.99 14.60 -2.55
N LEU A 61 -6.08 13.74 -2.99
CA LEU A 61 -6.26 12.28 -2.89
C LEU A 61 -6.28 11.85 -1.42
N GLN A 62 -5.39 12.46 -0.63
CA GLN A 62 -5.25 12.20 0.79
C GLN A 62 -4.53 13.37 1.47
N GLN A 63 -4.43 13.35 2.80
CA GLN A 63 -3.67 14.33 3.58
C GLN A 63 -2.26 14.56 3.00
N GLY A 64 -2.06 15.74 2.40
CA GLY A 64 -0.78 16.16 1.84
C GLY A 64 -0.48 15.70 0.41
N LEU A 65 -1.39 14.98 -0.25
CA LEU A 65 -1.21 14.50 -1.62
C LEU A 65 -2.30 15.04 -2.56
N THR A 66 -1.92 15.95 -3.46
CA THR A 66 -2.81 16.55 -4.46
C THR A 66 -2.52 16.04 -5.86
N VAL A 67 -3.56 15.83 -6.66
CA VAL A 67 -3.45 15.41 -8.07
C VAL A 67 -2.81 16.52 -8.91
N PRO A 68 -1.96 16.20 -9.90
CA PRO A 68 -1.41 17.22 -10.80
C PRO A 68 -2.46 17.70 -11.82
N ASN A 69 -2.42 18.99 -12.17
CA ASN A 69 -3.32 19.60 -13.17
C ASN A 69 -2.94 19.30 -14.63
N GLY A 70 -2.35 18.13 -14.90
CA GLY A 70 -1.87 17.72 -16.22
C GLY A 70 -2.91 16.92 -17.02
N THR A 71 -2.84 17.00 -18.34
CA THR A 71 -3.68 16.17 -19.24
C THR A 71 -2.86 15.17 -20.04
N THR A 72 -1.53 15.22 -19.95
CA THR A 72 -0.63 14.31 -20.68
C THR A 72 0.05 13.33 -19.73
N LYS A 73 0.40 12.15 -20.26
CA LYS A 73 1.17 11.13 -19.52
C LYS A 73 2.43 11.70 -18.88
N ARG A 74 3.14 12.59 -19.60
CA ARG A 74 4.39 13.21 -19.14
C ARG A 74 4.18 14.05 -17.88
N ASP A 75 3.05 14.75 -17.78
CA ASP A 75 2.73 15.58 -16.62
C ASP A 75 2.55 14.70 -15.37
N PHE A 76 1.83 13.58 -15.51
CA PHE A 76 1.68 12.59 -14.43
C PHE A 76 3.01 11.92 -14.08
N GLU A 77 3.83 11.53 -15.07
CA GLU A 77 5.15 10.95 -14.81
C GLU A 77 6.08 11.91 -14.07
N ALA A 78 6.04 13.21 -14.40
CA ALA A 78 6.82 14.22 -13.70
C ALA A 78 6.34 14.40 -12.26
N TRP A 79 5.03 14.38 -12.02
CA TRP A 79 4.45 14.42 -10.68
C TRP A 79 4.84 13.20 -9.84
N ILE A 80 4.75 11.99 -10.40
CA ILE A 80 5.17 10.75 -9.72
C ILE A 80 6.65 10.81 -9.33
N LYS A 81 7.52 11.30 -10.23
CA LYS A 81 8.96 11.45 -9.96
C LYS A 81 9.28 12.53 -8.91
N GLY A 82 8.34 13.44 -8.65
CA GLY A 82 8.47 14.46 -7.62
C GLY A 82 8.03 13.99 -6.24
N LEU A 83 7.45 12.78 -6.12
CA LEU A 83 7.07 12.22 -4.83
C LEU A 83 8.31 11.92 -3.98
N PRO A 84 8.21 12.05 -2.64
CA PRO A 84 9.31 11.74 -1.74
C PRO A 84 9.65 10.24 -1.79
N GLU A 85 10.92 9.90 -1.54
CA GLU A 85 11.37 8.50 -1.48
C GLU A 85 10.68 7.70 -0.34
N ARG A 86 10.33 8.39 0.75
CA ARG A 86 9.56 7.82 1.86
C ARG A 86 8.14 8.35 1.83
N GLU A 87 7.21 7.46 1.53
CA GLU A 87 5.78 7.73 1.52
C GLU A 87 5.19 7.53 2.93
N PRO A 88 4.55 8.54 3.53
CA PRO A 88 3.99 8.41 4.87
C PRO A 88 2.75 7.50 4.86
N PRO A 89 2.46 6.77 5.97
CA PRO A 89 1.26 5.93 6.08
C PRO A 89 -0.04 6.73 5.94
N THR A 90 0.03 8.06 6.13
CA THR A 90 -1.09 8.96 5.89
C THR A 90 -1.57 8.92 4.46
N TYR A 91 -0.74 8.59 3.46
CA TYR A 91 -1.17 8.41 2.06
C TYR A 91 -2.19 7.27 1.90
N LEU A 92 -2.15 6.28 2.80
CA LEU A 92 -3.11 5.17 2.85
C LEU A 92 -4.36 5.51 3.69
N GLY A 93 -4.46 6.73 4.24
CA GLY A 93 -5.50 7.12 5.19
C GLY A 93 -5.32 6.56 6.59
N LEU A 94 -4.14 6.00 6.88
CA LEU A 94 -3.78 5.53 8.20
C LEU A 94 -3.22 6.68 9.04
N GLU A 95 -3.28 6.53 10.36
CA GLU A 95 -2.64 7.46 11.27
C GLU A 95 -1.11 7.42 11.10
N ALA A 96 -0.45 8.56 11.36
CA ALA A 96 1.01 8.69 11.26
C ALA A 96 1.79 7.72 12.17
N ASN A 97 1.15 7.18 13.22
CA ASN A 97 1.72 6.20 14.14
C ASN A 97 1.74 4.77 13.57
N ALA A 98 1.05 4.48 12.46
CA ALA A 98 0.94 3.12 11.91
C ALA A 98 2.32 2.56 11.49
N GLU A 99 3.20 3.41 10.95
CA GLU A 99 4.58 3.03 10.62
C GLU A 99 5.37 2.63 11.87
N LYS A 100 5.13 3.29 13.01
CA LYS A 100 5.77 2.92 14.27
C LYS A 100 5.38 1.51 14.71
N LEU A 101 4.10 1.14 14.56
CA LEU A 101 3.64 -0.22 14.90
C LEU A 101 4.30 -1.28 14.01
N LEU A 102 4.44 -0.99 12.71
CA LEU A 102 5.15 -1.87 11.78
C LEU A 102 6.63 -2.04 12.19
N LEU A 103 7.30 -0.94 12.54
CA LEU A 103 8.71 -0.97 12.98
C LEU A 103 8.90 -1.76 14.28
N VAL A 104 7.97 -1.68 15.22
CA VAL A 104 8.00 -2.48 16.45
C VAL A 104 7.87 -3.96 16.12
N ALA A 105 6.90 -4.35 15.29
CA ALA A 105 6.73 -5.75 14.88
C ALA A 105 7.98 -6.30 14.17
N HIS A 106 8.61 -5.51 13.29
CA HIS A 106 9.88 -5.90 12.66
C HIS A 106 11.05 -6.01 13.64
N ALA A 107 11.11 -5.14 14.66
CA ALA A 107 12.14 -5.22 15.69
C ALA A 107 11.98 -6.51 16.51
N ASP A 108 10.75 -6.86 16.89
CA ASP A 108 10.46 -8.10 17.61
C ASP A 108 10.84 -9.33 16.78
N GLU A 109 10.44 -9.38 15.50
CA GLU A 109 10.83 -10.46 14.57
C GLU A 109 12.35 -10.57 14.40
N MET A 110 13.04 -9.44 14.31
CA MET A 110 14.51 -9.40 14.23
C MET A 110 15.17 -9.92 15.51
N CYS A 111 14.67 -9.55 16.69
CA CYS A 111 15.17 -10.04 17.96
C CYS A 111 14.94 -11.54 18.14
N GLU A 112 13.76 -12.05 17.74
CA GLU A 112 13.48 -13.48 17.75
C GLU A 112 14.35 -14.26 16.74
N GLY A 113 14.60 -13.69 15.58
CA GLY A 113 15.53 -14.24 14.59
C GLY A 113 16.95 -14.34 15.16
N LEU A 114 17.45 -13.26 15.77
CA LEU A 114 18.77 -13.24 16.40
C LEU A 114 18.87 -14.25 17.54
N ARG A 115 17.86 -14.34 18.39
CA ARG A 115 17.80 -15.31 19.48
C ARG A 115 17.94 -16.74 18.97
N ARG A 116 17.20 -17.11 17.93
CA ARG A 116 17.30 -18.44 17.32
C ARG A 116 18.69 -18.73 16.76
N VAL A 117 19.32 -17.74 16.12
CA VAL A 117 20.70 -17.89 15.62
C VAL A 117 21.67 -18.12 16.77
N MET A 118 21.52 -17.39 17.88
CA MET A 118 22.36 -17.58 19.07
C MET A 118 22.15 -18.98 19.69
N GLU A 119 20.90 -19.43 19.86
CA GLU A 119 20.60 -20.76 20.40
C GLU A 119 21.24 -21.88 19.55
N VAL A 120 21.17 -21.78 18.22
CA VAL A 120 21.80 -22.76 17.32
C VAL A 120 23.33 -22.72 17.38
N LEU A 121 23.92 -21.53 17.56
CA LEU A 121 25.37 -21.40 17.73
C LEU A 121 25.83 -22.02 19.05
N ASP A 122 25.11 -21.76 20.14
CA ASP A 122 25.40 -22.32 21.47
C ASP A 122 25.28 -23.87 21.45
N GLU A 123 24.26 -24.42 20.80
CA GLU A 123 24.12 -25.87 20.57
C GLU A 123 25.30 -26.43 19.76
N GLY A 124 25.72 -25.73 18.70
CA GLY A 124 26.87 -26.12 17.88
C GLY A 124 28.19 -26.11 18.67
N GLU A 125 28.41 -25.10 19.51
CA GLU A 125 29.58 -25.02 20.39
C GLU A 125 29.60 -26.17 21.41
N ALA A 126 28.44 -26.49 22.00
CA ALA A 126 28.32 -27.60 22.96
C ALA A 126 28.66 -28.96 22.32
N ILE A 127 28.14 -29.23 21.11
CA ILE A 127 28.44 -30.46 20.37
C ILE A 127 29.94 -30.56 20.05
N MET A 128 30.56 -29.45 19.65
CA MET A 128 31.99 -29.42 19.35
C MET A 128 32.85 -29.64 20.61
N ALA A 129 32.43 -29.11 21.76
CA ALA A 129 33.11 -29.32 23.04
C ALA A 129 33.02 -30.79 23.50
N GLU A 130 31.84 -31.41 23.41
CA GLU A 130 31.64 -32.83 23.75
C GLU A 130 32.48 -33.76 22.84
N ALA A 131 32.53 -33.46 21.55
CA ALA A 131 33.35 -34.20 20.60
C ALA A 131 34.86 -34.09 20.90
N ALA A 132 35.32 -32.93 21.37
CA ALA A 132 36.72 -32.73 21.76
C ALA A 132 37.08 -33.52 23.02
N GLU A 133 36.20 -33.54 24.03
CA GLU A 133 36.43 -34.27 25.29
C GLU A 133 36.51 -35.79 25.04
N LEU A 134 35.64 -36.34 24.18
CA LEU A 134 35.69 -37.75 23.79
C LEU A 134 36.98 -38.13 23.06
N ALA A 135 37.56 -37.21 22.27
CA ALA A 135 38.80 -37.46 21.54
C ALA A 135 40.05 -37.43 22.43
N GLU A 136 40.00 -36.79 23.61
CA GLU A 136 41.12 -36.79 24.57
C GLU A 136 41.14 -38.03 25.49
N VAL A 137 40.03 -38.79 25.55
CA VAL A 137 39.89 -39.98 26.39
C VAL A 137 40.36 -41.26 25.69
N GLU A 138 40.59 -41.22 24.37
CA GLU A 138 41.13 -42.32 23.54
C GLU A 138 42.66 -42.24 23.39
#